data_AF-A0A9E1QDK2-F1
#
_entry.id   AF-A0A9E1QDK2-F1
#
_cell.length_a   1.000
_cell.length_b   1.000
_cell.length_c   1.000
_cell.angle_alpha   90.00
_cell.angle_beta   90.00
_cell.angle_gamma   90.00
#
_symmetry.space_group_name_H-M   'P 1'
#
loop_
_entity.id
_entity.type
_entity.pdbx_description
1 polymer ?
#
loop_
_entity_poly.entity_id
_entity_poly.type
_entity_poly.pdbx_seq_one_letter_code
_entity_poly.pdbx_strand_id
1 'polypeptide(L)'
;MRFETAREILDRHCRVLTGKAASTNKRAHSVPNEEADKVEWWRENTGTSPRWDNERTVAYLCAYVGIAGRRFPMTGIGLQDGYIHPDRAVMRSLLQAECISTDDGDFVLTDKGRALIAPMVKLED
;
A
#
# COMPACT_ATOMS: atom_id res chain seq x y z
N MET A 1 -0.06 -2.01 -16.04
CA MET A 1 -1.48 -1.84 -15.64
C MET A 1 -1.85 -0.36 -15.78
N ARG A 2 -3.09 -0.02 -16.14
CA ARG A 2 -3.60 1.38 -16.12
C ARG A 2 -4.11 1.75 -14.73
N PHE A 3 -4.22 3.04 -14.44
CA PHE A 3 -4.72 3.56 -13.18
C PHE A 3 -6.11 3.05 -12.82
N GLU A 4 -7.02 3.02 -13.79
CA GLU A 4 -8.39 2.54 -13.56
C GLU A 4 -8.40 1.09 -13.04
N THR A 5 -7.65 0.18 -13.67
CA THR A 5 -7.54 -1.21 -13.21
C THR A 5 -6.89 -1.32 -11.83
N ALA A 6 -5.82 -0.56 -11.58
CA ALA A 6 -5.17 -0.57 -10.28
C ALA A 6 -6.10 -0.02 -9.18
N ARG A 7 -6.91 0.98 -9.54
CA ARG A 7 -7.92 1.57 -8.68
C ARG A 7 -9.06 0.60 -8.38
N GLU A 8 -9.54 -0.16 -9.36
CA GLU A 8 -10.55 -1.19 -9.18
C GLU A 8 -10.09 -2.28 -8.19
N ILE A 9 -8.82 -2.70 -8.26
CA ILE A 9 -8.22 -3.64 -7.30
C ILE A 9 -8.28 -3.07 -5.89
N LEU A 10 -7.84 -1.81 -5.70
CA LEU A 10 -7.88 -1.14 -4.41
C LEU A 10 -9.31 -1.00 -3.88
N ASP A 11 -10.25 -0.55 -4.72
CA ASP A 11 -11.65 -0.41 -4.33
C ASP A 11 -12.31 -1.74 -3.99
N ARG A 12 -11.99 -2.82 -4.71
CA ARG A 12 -12.49 -4.15 -4.41
C ARG A 12 -12.08 -4.60 -3.01
N HIS A 13 -10.79 -4.51 -2.67
CA HIS A 13 -10.31 -4.88 -1.34
C HIS A 13 -10.92 -4.01 -0.24
N CYS A 14 -11.00 -2.69 -0.45
CA CYS A 14 -11.63 -1.80 0.52
C CYS A 14 -13.12 -2.11 0.71
N ARG A 15 -13.88 -2.38 -0.36
CA ARG A 15 -15.30 -2.71 -0.26
C ARG A 15 -15.55 -4.02 0.46
N VAL A 16 -14.76 -5.06 0.16
CA VAL A 16 -14.87 -6.37 0.81
C VAL A 16 -14.60 -6.27 2.32
N LEU A 17 -13.56 -5.51 2.72
CA LEU A 17 -13.13 -5.47 4.12
C LEU A 17 -13.80 -4.38 4.94
N THR A 18 -14.11 -3.22 4.36
CA THR A 18 -14.60 -2.04 5.11
C THR A 18 -16.03 -1.64 4.74
N GLY A 19 -16.62 -2.26 3.72
CA GLY A 19 -17.90 -1.86 3.13
C GLY A 19 -17.85 -0.56 2.32
N LYS A 20 -16.68 0.08 2.18
CA LYS A 20 -16.51 1.39 1.53
C LYS A 20 -15.41 1.37 0.46
N ALA A 21 -15.52 2.27 -0.52
CA ALA A 21 -14.45 2.52 -1.49
C ALA A 21 -13.22 3.17 -0.81
N ALA A 22 -12.04 3.02 -1.42
CA ALA A 22 -10.83 3.66 -0.93
C ALA A 22 -10.97 5.20 -0.93
N SER A 23 -10.48 5.88 0.10
CA SER A 23 -10.62 7.33 0.22
C SER A 23 -9.51 8.13 -0.47
N THR A 24 -8.39 7.49 -0.77
CA THR A 24 -7.19 8.06 -1.43
C THR A 24 -7.05 7.57 -2.86
N ASN A 25 -6.04 8.02 -3.62
CA ASN A 25 -5.80 7.61 -5.01
C ASN A 25 -7.07 7.72 -5.88
N LYS A 26 -7.67 8.93 -5.98
CA LYS A 26 -8.88 9.19 -6.80
C LYS A 26 -8.57 9.43 -8.29
N ARG A 27 -7.31 9.70 -8.61
CA ARG A 27 -6.77 9.91 -9.95
C ARG A 27 -5.30 9.48 -9.96
N ALA A 28 -4.77 9.18 -11.14
CA ALA A 28 -3.34 8.92 -11.30
C ALA A 28 -2.54 10.16 -10.91
N HIS A 29 -1.42 9.94 -10.24
CA HIS A 29 -0.40 10.96 -10.03
C HIS A 29 0.50 11.01 -11.27
N SER A 30 0.83 12.21 -11.76
CA SER A 30 1.67 12.35 -12.96
C SER A 30 3.15 12.09 -12.69
N VAL A 31 3.57 12.18 -11.43
CA VAL A 31 4.95 12.03 -10.97
C VAL A 31 5.02 11.18 -9.71
N PRO A 32 6.15 10.50 -9.44
CA PRO A 32 6.39 9.87 -8.14
C PRO A 32 6.49 10.93 -7.04
N ASN A 33 6.28 10.51 -5.80
CA ASN A 33 6.52 11.34 -4.62
C ASN A 33 7.98 11.15 -4.15
N GLU A 34 8.87 12.04 -4.56
CA GLU A 34 10.31 11.94 -4.26
C GLU A 34 10.62 12.04 -2.76
N GLU A 35 9.82 12.76 -1.97
CA GLU A 35 10.02 12.84 -0.51
C GLU A 35 9.84 11.49 0.18
N ALA A 36 9.00 10.63 -0.42
CA ALA A 36 8.66 9.32 0.10
C ALA A 36 9.77 8.28 -0.09
N ASP A 37 10.90 8.62 -0.72
CA ASP A 37 12.09 7.77 -0.79
C ASP A 37 12.77 7.63 0.60
N LYS A 38 12.53 8.58 1.51
CA LYS A 38 13.12 8.58 2.85
C LYS A 38 12.21 7.87 3.85
N VAL A 39 12.71 6.84 4.53
CA VAL A 39 11.92 6.11 5.55
C VAL A 39 11.44 7.03 6.69
N GLU A 40 12.22 8.06 7.01
CA GLU A 40 11.89 9.09 8.00
C GLU A 40 10.61 9.82 7.62
N TRP A 41 10.41 10.16 6.35
CA TRP A 41 9.20 10.82 5.86
C TRP A 41 7.95 9.98 6.18
N TRP A 42 8.04 8.64 6.12
CA TRP A 42 6.92 7.78 6.52
C TRP A 42 6.70 7.79 8.04
N ARG A 43 7.77 7.74 8.83
CA ARG A 43 7.71 7.69 10.29
C ARG A 43 7.20 9.00 10.92
N GLU A 44 7.54 10.13 10.31
CA GLU A 44 7.21 11.49 10.75
C GLU A 44 5.74 11.88 10.56
N ASN A 45 4.90 11.06 9.93
CA ASN A 45 3.49 11.38 9.77
C ASN A 45 2.83 11.62 11.14
N THR A 46 2.48 12.87 11.45
CA THR A 46 1.93 13.27 12.76
C THR A 46 0.42 13.02 12.88
N GLY A 47 -0.24 12.64 11.78
CA GLY A 47 -1.66 12.30 11.78
C GLY A 47 -1.98 10.98 12.49
N THR A 48 -3.26 10.79 12.82
CA THR A 48 -3.76 9.52 13.36
C THR A 48 -3.53 8.41 12.34
N SER A 49 -2.66 7.46 12.70
CA SER A 49 -2.43 6.27 11.89
C SER A 49 -3.44 5.18 12.30
N PRO A 50 -4.07 4.49 11.33
CA PRO A 50 -4.94 3.36 11.65
C PRO A 50 -4.15 2.26 12.37
N ARG A 51 -4.83 1.33 13.04
CA ARG A 51 -4.17 0.12 13.56
C ARG A 51 -3.71 -0.75 12.39
N TRP A 52 -2.56 -1.40 12.55
CA TRP A 52 -1.90 -2.15 11.48
C TRP A 52 -2.70 -3.39 11.01
N ASP A 53 -3.55 -3.94 11.89
CA ASP A 53 -4.37 -5.12 11.63
C ASP A 53 -5.85 -4.78 11.38
N ASN A 54 -6.21 -3.50 11.23
CA ASN A 54 -7.58 -3.14 10.92
C ASN A 54 -7.92 -3.38 9.43
N GLU A 55 -9.22 -3.48 9.16
CA GLU A 55 -9.76 -3.77 7.82
C GLU A 55 -9.21 -2.85 6.73
N ARG A 56 -9.07 -1.55 7.01
CA ARG A 56 -8.54 -0.57 6.04
C ARG A 56 -7.07 -0.85 5.74
N THR A 57 -6.23 -1.01 6.76
CA THR A 57 -4.80 -1.25 6.58
C THR A 57 -4.57 -2.55 5.82
N VAL A 58 -5.29 -3.62 6.18
CA VAL A 58 -5.24 -4.90 5.49
C VAL A 58 -5.69 -4.77 4.03
N ALA A 59 -6.79 -4.06 3.77
CA ALA A 59 -7.28 -3.84 2.40
C ALA A 59 -6.25 -3.14 1.51
N TYR A 60 -5.62 -2.09 2.02
CA TYR A 60 -4.59 -1.36 1.29
C TYR A 60 -3.35 -2.20 1.04
N LEU A 61 -2.87 -2.97 2.03
CA LEU A 61 -1.74 -3.87 1.84
C LEU A 61 -2.05 -4.96 0.80
N CYS A 62 -3.24 -5.58 0.87
CA CYS A 62 -3.68 -6.55 -0.13
C CYS A 62 -3.68 -5.95 -1.53
N ALA A 63 -4.20 -4.74 -1.68
CA ALA A 63 -4.27 -4.07 -2.97
C ALA A 63 -2.88 -3.76 -3.54
N TYR A 64 -1.98 -3.17 -2.75
CA TYR A 64 -0.63 -2.85 -3.23
C TYR A 64 0.16 -4.10 -3.61
N VAL A 65 0.04 -5.17 -2.82
CA VAL A 65 0.65 -6.46 -3.16
C VAL A 65 0.00 -7.08 -4.40
N GLY A 66 -1.31 -6.95 -4.58
CA GLY A 66 -2.02 -7.40 -5.79
C GLY A 66 -1.65 -6.61 -7.05
N ILE A 67 -1.23 -5.35 -6.91
CA ILE A 67 -0.85 -4.49 -8.05
C ILE A 67 0.62 -4.70 -8.43
N ALA A 68 1.52 -4.78 -7.45
CA ALA A 68 2.96 -4.68 -7.67
C ALA A 68 3.77 -5.88 -7.13
N GLY A 69 3.13 -6.82 -6.45
CA GLY A 69 3.79 -7.97 -5.84
C GLY A 69 4.34 -7.69 -4.44
N ARG A 70 5.25 -8.56 -3.98
CA ARG A 70 5.77 -8.54 -2.60
C ARG A 70 6.77 -7.39 -2.35
N ARG A 71 7.20 -6.68 -3.40
CA ARG A 71 8.15 -5.56 -3.35
C ARG A 71 7.65 -4.45 -4.26
N PHE A 72 7.60 -3.20 -3.78
CA PHE A 72 7.12 -2.08 -4.58
C PHE A 72 7.67 -0.72 -4.13
N PRO A 73 7.81 0.27 -5.05
CA PRO A 73 8.46 1.53 -4.74
C PRO A 73 7.75 2.35 -3.68
N MET A 74 8.51 2.91 -2.75
CA MET A 74 8.00 3.82 -1.73
C MET A 74 7.44 5.10 -2.39
N THR A 75 8.12 5.60 -3.41
CA THR A 75 7.77 6.84 -4.11
C THR A 75 6.50 6.75 -4.97
N GLY A 76 6.00 5.54 -5.24
CA GLY A 76 4.80 5.31 -6.03
C GLY A 76 4.91 4.10 -6.94
N ILE A 77 3.83 3.34 -7.04
CA ILE A 77 3.73 2.21 -7.96
C ILE A 77 3.49 2.77 -9.37
N GLY A 78 4.47 2.55 -10.26
CA GLY A 78 4.39 2.99 -11.66
C GLY A 78 3.33 2.23 -12.46
N LEU A 79 2.51 2.98 -13.19
CA LEU A 79 1.44 2.51 -14.06
C LEU A 79 1.63 3.07 -15.48
N GLN A 80 0.84 2.59 -16.44
CA GLN A 80 0.95 3.04 -17.84
C GLN A 80 0.64 4.53 -18.03
N ASP A 81 -0.19 5.10 -17.17
CA ASP A 81 -0.76 6.44 -17.25
C ASP A 81 -0.50 7.27 -15.98
N GLY A 82 0.51 6.91 -15.20
CA GLY A 82 0.95 7.65 -14.01
C GLY A 82 1.33 6.74 -12.85
N TYR A 83 1.00 7.14 -11.63
CA TYR A 83 1.37 6.44 -10.40
C TYR A 83 0.19 6.30 -9.44
N ILE A 84 0.19 5.20 -8.68
CA ILE A 84 -0.54 5.09 -7.41
C ILE A 84 0.45 5.34 -6.28
N HIS A 85 0.11 6.24 -5.36
CA HIS A 85 0.95 6.53 -4.19
C HIS A 85 0.48 5.69 -3.00
N PRO A 86 1.39 4.97 -2.31
CA PRO A 86 1.05 4.29 -1.06
C PRO A 86 0.52 5.28 -0.02
N ASP A 87 -0.43 4.85 0.80
CA ASP A 87 -1.10 5.74 1.75
C ASP A 87 -0.20 5.94 2.99
N ARG A 88 0.22 7.18 3.25
CA ARG A 88 1.21 7.51 4.30
C ARG A 88 0.83 7.00 5.69
N ALA A 89 -0.45 7.09 6.06
CA ALA A 89 -0.90 6.64 7.39
C ALA A 89 -0.92 5.11 7.49
N VAL A 90 -1.37 4.44 6.43
CA VAL A 90 -1.35 2.98 6.32
C VAL A 90 0.08 2.44 6.36
N MET A 91 0.96 2.95 5.50
CA MET A 91 2.34 2.46 5.38
C MET A 91 3.13 2.69 6.67
N ARG A 92 2.92 3.83 7.36
CA ARG A 92 3.51 4.06 8.69
C ARG A 92 3.09 2.99 9.69
N SER A 93 1.79 2.68 9.74
CA SER A 93 1.26 1.66 10.66
C SER A 93 1.87 0.28 10.40
N LEU A 94 1.99 -0.09 9.12
CA LEU A 94 2.61 -1.34 8.70
C LEU A 94 4.11 -1.40 8.99
N LEU A 95 4.84 -0.30 8.79
CA LEU A 95 6.26 -0.18 9.14
C LEU A 95 6.47 -0.31 10.65
N GLN A 96 5.67 0.41 11.46
CA GLN A 96 5.76 0.35 12.92
C GLN A 96 5.45 -1.05 13.47
N ALA A 97 4.56 -1.77 12.79
CA ALA A 97 4.21 -3.15 13.12
C ALA A 97 5.09 -4.19 12.45
N GLU A 98 6.13 -3.81 11.69
CA GLU A 98 7.06 -4.72 11.00
C GLU A 98 6.37 -5.68 10.02
N CYS A 99 5.21 -5.29 9.49
CA CYS A 99 4.51 -6.03 8.43
C CYS A 99 5.13 -5.77 7.05
N ILE A 100 5.85 -4.66 6.93
CA ILE A 100 6.69 -4.32 5.78
C ILE A 100 8.02 -3.79 6.30
N SER A 101 9.08 -3.99 5.53
CA SER A 101 10.38 -3.34 5.70
C SER A 101 10.68 -2.43 4.51
N THR A 102 11.74 -1.65 4.61
CA THR A 102 12.27 -0.87 3.48
C THR A 102 13.59 -1.46 3.02
N ASP A 103 13.80 -1.55 1.73
CA ASP A 103 15.06 -1.97 1.12
C ASP A 103 15.23 -1.26 -0.22
N ASP A 104 16.35 -0.54 -0.40
CA ASP A 104 16.69 0.18 -1.65
C ASP A 104 15.54 0.98 -2.29
N GLY A 105 14.87 1.84 -1.49
CA GLY A 105 13.76 2.68 -1.97
C GLY A 105 12.41 1.95 -2.16
N ASP A 106 12.35 0.66 -1.85
CA ASP A 106 11.15 -0.16 -1.95
C ASP A 106 10.59 -0.57 -0.58
N PHE A 107 9.27 -0.71 -0.51
CA PHE A 107 8.61 -1.50 0.51
C PHE A 107 8.72 -2.98 0.19
N VAL A 108 9.08 -3.79 1.18
CA VAL A 108 9.19 -5.24 1.07
C VAL A 108 8.25 -5.90 2.09
N LEU A 109 7.42 -6.83 1.62
CA LEU A 109 6.51 -7.59 2.47
C LEU A 109 7.28 -8.59 3.34
N THR A 110 7.15 -8.47 4.66
CA THR A 110 7.78 -9.41 5.62
C THR A 110 6.94 -10.67 5.78
N ASP A 111 7.45 -11.68 6.50
CA ASP A 111 6.66 -12.85 6.89
C ASP A 111 5.40 -12.48 7.68
N LYS A 112 5.51 -11.50 8.58
CA LYS A 112 4.39 -10.99 9.36
C LYS A 112 3.33 -10.34 8.48
N GLY A 113 3.75 -9.52 7.50
CA GLY A 113 2.82 -8.92 6.54
C GLY A 113 2.17 -9.95 5.62
N ARG A 114 2.93 -10.96 5.18
CA ARG A 114 2.41 -12.10 4.40
C ARG A 114 1.35 -12.86 5.19
N ALA A 115 1.63 -13.19 6.45
CA ALA A 115 0.66 -13.87 7.31
C ALA A 115 -0.62 -13.04 7.52
N LEU A 116 -0.48 -11.71 7.64
CA LEU A 116 -1.62 -10.79 7.78
C LEU A 116 -2.57 -10.83 6.57
N ILE A 117 -2.03 -10.90 5.34
CA ILE A 117 -2.84 -10.86 4.11
C ILE A 117 -3.14 -12.22 3.49
N ALA A 118 -2.54 -13.30 3.99
CA ALA A 118 -2.73 -14.66 3.48
C ALA A 118 -4.21 -15.09 3.32
N PRO A 119 -5.15 -14.70 4.21
CA PRO A 119 -6.56 -15.04 4.02
C PRO A 119 -7.21 -14.38 2.79
N MET A 120 -6.60 -13.32 2.25
CA MET A 120 -7.18 -12.43 1.24
C MET A 120 -6.44 -12.48 -0.10
N VAL A 121 -5.18 -12.89 -0.10
CA VAL A 121 -4.31 -12.89 -1.27
C VAL A 121 -3.63 -14.25 -1.41
N LYS A 122 -3.79 -14.89 -2.58
CA LYS A 122 -2.95 -16.02 -2.97
C LYS A 122 -1.64 -15.45 -3.52
N LEU A 123 -0.56 -15.60 -2.76
CA LEU A 123 0.78 -15.30 -3.25
C LEU A 123 1.33 -16.57 -3.88
N GLU A 124 1.67 -16.53 -5.17
CA GLU A 124 2.46 -17.61 -5.79
C GLU A 124 3.91 -17.50 -5.28
N ASP A 125 4.56 -18.64 -5.08
CA ASP A 125 5.92 -18.76 -4.54
C ASP A 125 7.00 -18.68 -5.63
#